data_AF-A0A7S2NA93-F1
#
_entry.id   AF-A0A7S2NA93-F1
#
_cell.length_a   1.000
_cell.length_b   1.000
_cell.length_c   1.000
_cell.angle_alpha   90.00
_cell.angle_beta   90.00
_cell.angle_gamma   90.00
#
_symmetry.space_group_name_H-M   'P 1'
#
loop_
_entity.id
_entity.type
_entity.pdbx_description
1 polymer ?
#
loop_
_entity_poly.entity_id
_entity_poly.type
_entity_poly.pdbx_seq_one_letter_code
_entity_poly.pdbx_strand_id
1 'polypeptide(L)'
;FQLRFVEKMHDGGVWGGSHHHLVNKSMIVQVINIGYDVTGSHSFDIQIPGAGQGIFHHGCQSQYPGFHTGDFDCDNRYGGCHNKRGCSRLPKELQAGCRWRYEWFHWLREGGQTNNPWIEFRRVQCPRELVDITGSQPLDDDEYRAVEEADYVHGR
;
A
#
# COMPACT_ATOMS: atom_id res chain seq x y z
N PHE A 1 -6.18 8.43 -6.81
CA PHE A 1 -6.48 9.05 -5.50
C PHE A 1 -5.20 9.51 -4.84
N GLN A 2 -5.21 10.69 -4.23
CA GLN A 2 -4.18 11.10 -3.27
C GLN A 2 -4.60 10.58 -1.89
N LEU A 3 -3.72 9.82 -1.24
CA LEU A 3 -3.89 9.35 0.13
C LEU A 3 -2.93 10.13 1.03
N ARG A 4 -3.44 10.88 2.01
CA ARG A 4 -2.65 11.61 3.01
C ARG A 4 -2.67 10.82 4.32
N PHE A 5 -1.49 10.45 4.80
CA PHE A 5 -1.34 9.70 6.04
C PHE A 5 -1.56 10.58 7.26
N VAL A 6 -2.33 10.09 8.23
CA VAL A 6 -2.65 10.83 9.47
C VAL A 6 -2.17 10.07 10.72
N GLU A 7 -2.07 10.79 11.83
CA GLU A 7 -1.65 10.26 13.13
C GLU A 7 -2.76 9.47 13.85
N LYS A 8 -4.01 9.56 13.37
CA LYS A 8 -5.16 8.91 13.99
C LYS A 8 -4.94 7.40 14.14
N MET A 9 -5.11 6.90 15.37
CA MET A 9 -5.10 5.48 15.71
C MET A 9 -6.50 4.87 15.59
N HIS A 10 -6.60 3.55 15.49
CA HIS A 10 -7.89 2.85 15.65
C HIS A 10 -8.33 2.84 17.12
N ASP A 11 -9.62 2.61 17.34
CA ASP A 11 -10.19 2.53 18.68
C ASP A 11 -9.46 1.49 19.53
N GLY A 12 -9.08 1.88 20.76
CA GLY A 12 -8.25 1.08 21.66
C GLY A 12 -6.75 1.36 21.56
N GLY A 13 -6.28 2.12 20.56
CA GLY A 13 -4.91 2.68 20.52
C GLY A 13 -3.77 1.67 20.35
N VAL A 14 -4.07 0.40 20.08
CA VAL A 14 -3.06 -0.67 19.97
C VAL A 14 -2.54 -0.83 18.54
N TRP A 15 -3.27 -0.33 17.53
CA TRP A 15 -2.93 -0.47 16.11
C TRP A 15 -3.51 0.69 15.28
N GLY A 16 -3.06 0.85 14.05
CA GLY A 16 -3.31 2.05 13.25
C GLY A 16 -2.27 3.14 13.50
N GLY A 17 -2.62 4.37 13.11
CA GLY A 17 -1.71 5.52 13.10
C GLY A 17 -0.59 5.37 12.08
N SER A 18 -0.07 6.49 11.63
CA SER A 18 1.11 6.51 10.77
C SER A 18 2.34 6.85 11.59
N HIS A 19 3.46 6.20 11.29
CA HIS A 19 4.77 6.57 11.82
C HIS A 19 5.00 8.08 11.63
N HIS A 20 5.67 8.76 12.58
CA HIS A 20 5.79 10.23 12.56
C HIS A 20 6.44 10.78 11.27
N HIS A 21 7.40 10.05 10.69
CA HIS A 21 7.96 10.36 9.37
C HIS A 21 7.00 10.20 8.19
N LEU A 22 5.89 9.48 8.36
CA LEU A 22 4.87 9.26 7.33
C LEU A 22 3.68 10.21 7.48
N VAL A 23 3.36 10.68 8.68
CA VAL A 23 2.29 11.67 8.91
C VAL A 23 2.45 12.88 7.98
N ASN A 24 1.34 13.30 7.37
CA ASN A 24 1.25 14.37 6.36
C ASN A 24 1.93 14.09 5.02
N LYS A 25 2.67 12.98 4.86
CA LYS A 25 3.08 12.53 3.54
C LYS A 25 1.86 12.06 2.75
N SER A 26 1.95 12.21 1.44
CA SER A 26 0.95 11.75 0.51
C SER A 26 1.48 10.63 -0.38
N MET A 27 0.61 9.70 -0.74
CA MET A 27 0.83 8.66 -1.75
C MET A 27 -0.26 8.79 -2.81
N ILE A 28 0.13 8.86 -4.09
CA ILE A 28 -0.82 8.81 -5.19
C ILE A 28 -0.98 7.35 -5.62
N VAL A 29 -2.23 6.89 -5.66
CA VAL A 29 -2.59 5.52 -6.03
C VAL A 29 -3.58 5.49 -7.19
N GLN A 30 -3.45 4.48 -8.04
CA GLN A 30 -4.46 4.12 -9.04
C GLN A 30 -5.18 2.85 -8.55
N VAL A 31 -6.50 2.86 -8.57
CA VAL A 31 -7.31 1.70 -8.19
C VAL A 31 -7.36 0.76 -9.40
N ILE A 32 -6.78 -0.43 -9.26
CA ILE A 32 -6.71 -1.43 -10.34
C ILE A 32 -7.44 -2.74 -10.01
N ASN A 33 -8.01 -2.83 -8.80
CA ASN A 33 -8.80 -3.97 -8.35
C ASN A 33 -9.80 -3.52 -7.28
N ILE A 34 -10.79 -4.37 -6.99
CA ILE A 34 -11.74 -4.19 -5.90
C ILE A 34 -11.60 -5.33 -4.87
N GLY A 35 -11.75 -4.99 -3.59
CA GLY A 35 -11.80 -5.93 -2.47
C GLY A 35 -13.21 -5.96 -1.85
N TYR A 36 -13.52 -7.01 -1.09
CA TYR A 36 -14.85 -7.21 -0.50
C TYR A 36 -14.83 -7.57 1.00
N ASP A 37 -13.64 -7.72 1.59
CA ASP A 37 -13.41 -8.38 2.87
C ASP A 37 -13.16 -7.44 4.05
N VAL A 38 -13.03 -6.13 3.80
CA VAL A 38 -12.84 -5.12 4.84
C VAL A 38 -14.12 -4.34 5.07
N THR A 39 -14.54 -4.26 6.34
CA THR A 39 -15.70 -3.47 6.77
C THR A 39 -15.29 -2.03 7.10
N GLY A 40 -16.01 -1.05 6.57
CA GLY A 40 -15.76 0.39 6.75
C GLY A 40 -16.52 1.22 5.71
N SER A 41 -16.61 2.53 5.89
CA SER A 41 -17.23 3.40 4.87
C SER A 41 -16.39 3.43 3.59
N HIS A 42 -15.06 3.46 3.74
CA HIS A 42 -14.08 3.42 2.65
C HIS A 42 -12.80 2.71 3.12
N SER A 43 -12.20 1.90 2.25
CA SER A 43 -10.91 1.24 2.49
C SER A 43 -10.07 1.21 1.23
N PHE A 44 -8.75 1.16 1.40
CA PHE A 44 -7.79 0.99 0.31
C PHE A 44 -6.82 -0.12 0.68
N ASP A 45 -6.85 -1.22 -0.08
CA ASP A 45 -5.83 -2.25 -0.01
C ASP A 45 -4.67 -1.87 -0.92
N ILE A 46 -3.55 -1.45 -0.32
CA ILE A 46 -2.36 -1.05 -1.05
C ILE A 46 -1.60 -2.31 -1.47
N GLN A 47 -1.41 -2.51 -2.77
CA GLN A 47 -0.67 -3.66 -3.30
C GLN A 47 0.82 -3.56 -3.00
N ILE A 48 1.28 -4.38 -2.06
CA ILE A 48 2.66 -4.41 -1.59
C ILE A 48 3.13 -5.88 -1.60
N PRO A 49 4.14 -6.25 -2.41
CA PRO A 49 4.69 -7.60 -2.39
C PRO A 49 5.20 -7.98 -1.00
N GLY A 50 4.92 -9.20 -0.54
CA GLY A 50 5.30 -9.62 0.81
C GLY A 50 4.29 -9.27 1.91
N ALA A 51 3.20 -8.58 1.60
CA ALA A 51 2.23 -8.09 2.60
C ALA A 51 1.06 -9.04 2.91
N GLY A 52 1.10 -10.26 2.37
CA GLY A 52 0.03 -11.25 2.54
C GLY A 52 -0.75 -11.47 1.25
N GLN A 53 -1.02 -12.72 0.91
CA GLN A 53 -1.79 -13.08 -0.28
C GLN A 53 -3.31 -13.06 -0.03
N GLY A 54 -3.73 -13.02 1.24
CA GLY A 54 -5.13 -13.02 1.63
C GLY A 54 -5.85 -14.31 1.25
N ILE A 55 -7.11 -14.18 0.84
CA ILE A 55 -7.98 -15.32 0.54
C ILE A 55 -7.49 -16.13 -0.68
N PHE A 56 -6.97 -15.46 -1.71
CA PHE A 56 -6.49 -16.08 -2.96
C PHE A 56 -4.96 -16.27 -2.94
N HIS A 57 -4.52 -17.34 -2.27
CA HIS A 57 -3.10 -17.58 -1.96
C HIS A 57 -2.39 -18.55 -2.93
N HIS A 58 -2.97 -18.80 -4.10
CA HIS A 58 -2.36 -19.67 -5.12
C HIS A 58 -1.88 -18.91 -6.36
N GLY A 59 -2.26 -17.64 -6.53
CA GLY A 59 -1.92 -16.84 -7.70
C GLY A 59 -0.42 -16.64 -7.86
N CYS A 60 0.26 -16.20 -6.80
CA CYS A 60 1.70 -15.94 -6.84
C CYS A 60 2.51 -17.21 -7.12
N GLN A 61 2.22 -18.31 -6.43
CA GLN A 61 2.90 -19.58 -6.69
C GLN A 61 2.70 -20.05 -8.13
N SER A 62 1.48 -19.94 -8.67
CA SER A 62 1.18 -20.34 -10.04
C SER A 62 1.93 -19.49 -11.08
N GLN A 63 2.16 -18.20 -10.77
CA GLN A 63 2.89 -17.28 -11.63
C GLN A 63 4.41 -17.51 -11.62
N TYR A 64 4.96 -18.01 -10.51
CA TYR A 64 6.39 -18.10 -10.25
C TYR A 64 6.83 -19.55 -9.99
N PRO A 65 7.14 -20.34 -11.04
CA PRO A 65 7.63 -21.70 -10.90
C PRO A 65 8.89 -21.77 -10.01
N GLY A 66 8.92 -22.75 -9.11
CA GLY A 66 10.04 -22.95 -8.17
C GLY A 66 9.95 -22.20 -6.84
N PHE A 67 8.94 -21.34 -6.68
CA PHE A 67 8.63 -20.70 -5.39
C PHE A 67 7.50 -21.44 -4.68
N HIS A 68 7.47 -21.36 -3.35
CA HIS A 68 6.39 -21.88 -2.52
C HIS A 68 5.45 -20.74 -2.13
N THR A 69 4.18 -21.05 -1.82
CA THR A 69 3.20 -20.06 -1.35
C THR A 69 3.74 -19.19 -0.21
N GLY A 70 4.42 -19.80 0.78
CA GLY A 70 4.98 -19.09 1.92
C GLY A 70 6.14 -18.14 1.59
N ASP A 71 6.76 -18.25 0.41
CA ASP A 71 7.82 -17.33 -0.01
C ASP A 71 7.26 -15.92 -0.30
N PHE A 72 5.96 -15.83 -0.58
CA PHE A 72 5.28 -14.58 -0.92
C PHE A 72 4.77 -13.78 0.28
N ASP A 73 4.71 -14.38 1.46
CA ASP A 73 4.12 -13.76 2.66
C ASP A 73 4.69 -14.26 3.99
N CYS A 74 5.80 -15.00 3.98
CA CYS A 74 6.42 -15.59 5.17
C CYS A 74 5.47 -16.49 5.97
N ASP A 75 4.63 -17.26 5.28
CA ASP A 75 3.62 -18.16 5.86
C ASP A 75 2.55 -17.41 6.68
N ASN A 76 2.47 -16.09 6.51
CA ASN A 76 1.46 -15.23 7.13
C ASN A 76 0.54 -14.63 6.07
N ARG A 77 -0.54 -15.35 5.75
CA ARG A 77 -1.47 -14.98 4.67
C ARG A 77 -2.07 -13.57 4.80
N TYR A 78 -2.28 -13.09 6.03
CA TYR A 78 -2.87 -11.79 6.32
C TYR A 78 -1.87 -10.91 7.06
N GLY A 79 -1.28 -9.93 6.36
CA GLY A 79 -0.25 -9.04 6.90
C GLY A 79 1.18 -9.43 6.51
N GLY A 80 1.41 -10.66 6.05
CA GLY A 80 2.66 -11.06 5.41
C GLY A 80 3.89 -11.05 6.32
N CYS A 81 5.06 -10.92 5.69
CA CYS A 81 6.34 -10.88 6.38
C CYS A 81 6.38 -9.72 7.38
N HIS A 82 6.86 -9.93 8.61
CA HIS A 82 6.94 -8.90 9.65
C HIS A 82 8.20 -8.02 9.56
N ASN A 83 9.16 -8.37 8.70
CA ASN A 83 10.40 -7.61 8.57
C ASN A 83 10.97 -7.68 7.16
N LYS A 84 11.80 -6.69 6.84
CA LYS A 84 12.45 -6.51 5.54
C LYS A 84 13.27 -7.71 5.06
N ARG A 85 13.77 -8.57 5.95
CA ARG A 85 14.53 -9.77 5.53
C ARG A 85 13.67 -10.74 4.75
N GLY A 86 12.36 -10.76 4.99
CA GLY A 86 11.41 -11.56 4.20
C GLY A 86 11.44 -11.23 2.70
N CYS A 87 11.81 -10.00 2.32
CA CYS A 87 11.90 -9.60 0.92
C CYS A 87 12.91 -10.39 0.10
N SER A 88 13.91 -11.04 0.71
CA SER A 88 14.86 -11.88 -0.05
C SER A 88 14.27 -13.22 -0.48
N ARG A 89 13.11 -13.62 0.05
CA ARG A 89 12.38 -14.83 -0.36
C ARG A 89 11.62 -14.64 -1.67
N LEU A 90 11.30 -13.39 -2.02
CA LEU A 90 10.53 -13.05 -3.21
C LEU A 90 11.38 -13.11 -4.49
N PRO A 91 10.74 -13.36 -5.66
CA PRO A 91 11.32 -13.08 -6.97
C PRO A 91 11.94 -11.68 -7.03
N LYS A 92 13.02 -11.54 -7.81
CA LYS A 92 13.90 -10.35 -7.79
C LYS A 92 13.15 -9.05 -8.07
N GLU A 93 12.23 -9.10 -9.01
CA GLU A 93 11.35 -8.04 -9.47
C GLU A 93 10.38 -7.53 -8.39
N LEU A 94 9.99 -8.39 -7.44
CA LEU A 94 9.06 -8.04 -6.35
C LEU A 94 9.76 -7.44 -5.14
N GLN A 95 11.09 -7.62 -5.02
CA GLN A 95 11.80 -7.26 -3.80
C GLN A 95 11.87 -5.75 -3.55
N ALA A 96 11.87 -4.92 -4.60
CA ALA A 96 11.88 -3.46 -4.46
C ALA A 96 10.59 -2.96 -3.80
N GLY A 97 9.43 -3.40 -4.30
CA GLY A 97 8.12 -3.10 -3.69
C GLY A 97 7.99 -3.65 -2.27
N CYS A 98 8.53 -4.84 -2.00
CA CYS A 98 8.57 -5.36 -0.64
C CYS A 98 9.41 -4.49 0.30
N ARG A 99 10.59 -4.02 -0.13
CA ARG A 99 11.45 -3.15 0.70
C ARG A 99 10.82 -1.79 0.95
N TRP A 100 10.10 -1.24 -0.03
CA TRP A 100 9.36 0.02 0.11
C TRP A 100 8.45 0.03 1.35
N ARG A 101 7.80 -1.11 1.65
CA ARG A 101 6.94 -1.31 2.85
C ARG A 101 7.61 -0.90 4.16
N TYR A 102 8.91 -1.17 4.29
CA TYR A 102 9.67 -0.96 5.52
C TYR A 102 10.52 0.31 5.50
N GLU A 103 10.90 0.76 4.30
CA GLU A 103 11.80 1.89 4.09
C GLU A 103 11.03 3.21 4.03
N TRP A 104 10.10 3.32 3.08
CA TRP A 104 9.32 4.54 2.88
C TRP A 104 8.02 4.52 3.67
N PHE A 105 7.35 3.35 3.69
CA PHE A 105 6.05 3.21 4.36
C PHE A 105 6.17 2.93 5.86
N HIS A 106 7.38 2.70 6.39
CA HIS A 106 7.62 2.56 7.83
C HIS A 106 6.73 1.52 8.56
N TRP A 107 6.28 0.47 7.87
CA TRP A 107 5.37 -0.54 8.45
C TRP A 107 5.99 -1.30 9.63
N LEU A 108 5.22 -1.44 10.72
CA LEU A 108 5.58 -2.05 12.01
C LEU A 108 6.78 -1.43 12.74
N ARG A 109 7.17 -0.21 12.39
CA ARG A 109 8.17 0.54 13.18
C ARG A 109 7.54 1.08 14.47
N GLU A 110 8.41 1.52 15.40
CA GLU A 110 8.02 2.26 16.62
C GLU A 110 6.83 1.63 17.38
N GLY A 111 6.90 0.33 17.65
CA GLY A 111 5.86 -0.36 18.44
C GLY A 111 4.65 -0.85 17.63
N GLY A 112 4.78 -0.99 16.30
CA GLY A 112 3.73 -1.54 15.44
C GLY A 112 2.94 -0.48 14.66
N GLN A 113 3.42 0.77 14.63
CA GLN A 113 2.82 1.86 13.88
C GLN A 113 2.79 1.59 12.37
N THR A 114 1.90 2.30 11.68
CA THR A 114 1.61 2.13 10.25
C THR A 114 1.06 0.75 9.89
N ASN A 115 0.55 0.00 10.87
CA ASN A 115 -0.25 -1.19 10.59
C ASN A 115 -1.71 -0.79 10.38
N ASN A 116 -2.17 -0.82 9.13
CA ASN A 116 -3.48 -0.32 8.69
C ASN A 116 -3.72 1.15 9.10
N PRO A 117 -2.88 2.10 8.64
CA PRO A 117 -2.97 3.50 9.03
C PRO A 117 -4.28 4.15 8.53
N TRP A 118 -4.79 5.12 9.28
CA TRP A 118 -5.82 6.01 8.75
C TRP A 118 -5.24 6.93 7.68
N ILE A 119 -6.07 7.24 6.68
CA ILE A 119 -5.77 8.21 5.64
C ILE A 119 -6.94 9.18 5.48
N GLU A 120 -6.62 10.35 4.97
CA GLU A 120 -7.58 11.19 4.24
C GLU A 120 -7.34 11.00 2.76
N PHE A 121 -8.38 11.09 1.93
CA PHE A 121 -8.22 10.91 0.50
C PHE A 121 -9.08 11.85 -0.32
N ARG A 122 -8.59 12.13 -1.53
CA ARG A 122 -9.35 12.78 -2.59
C ARG A 122 -9.04 12.14 -3.95
N ARG A 123 -10.00 12.17 -4.86
CA ARG A 123 -9.74 11.82 -6.26
C ARG A 123 -8.95 12.94 -6.92
N VAL A 124 -8.00 12.56 -7.76
CA VAL A 124 -7.05 13.42 -8.47
C VAL A 124 -6.82 12.81 -9.85
N GLN A 125 -6.40 13.62 -10.81
CA GLN A 125 -5.98 13.13 -12.13
C GLN A 125 -4.85 12.11 -11.97
N CYS A 126 -4.87 11.04 -12.76
CA CYS A 126 -3.84 10.02 -12.71
C CYS A 126 -2.53 10.57 -13.28
N PRO A 127 -1.42 10.53 -12.52
CA PRO A 127 -0.11 10.90 -13.05
C PRO A 127 0.31 9.90 -14.15
N ARG A 128 1.08 10.38 -15.13
CA ARG A 128 1.54 9.55 -16.26
C ARG A 128 2.34 8.34 -15.80
N GLU A 129 3.10 8.49 -14.72
CA GLU A 129 3.87 7.43 -14.09
C GLU A 129 3.02 6.22 -13.69
N LEU A 130 1.73 6.39 -13.35
CA LEU A 130 0.82 5.29 -13.06
C LEU A 130 0.11 4.78 -14.32
N VAL A 131 -0.38 5.69 -15.18
CA VAL A 131 -1.08 5.33 -16.42
C VAL A 131 -0.16 4.56 -17.37
N ASP A 132 1.11 4.94 -17.48
CA ASP A 132 2.08 4.28 -18.35
C ASP A 132 2.44 2.87 -17.86
N ILE A 133 2.33 2.59 -16.56
CA ILE A 133 2.52 1.26 -15.97
C ILE A 133 1.31 0.37 -16.21
N THR A 134 0.10 0.88 -16.00
CA THR A 134 -1.13 0.08 -16.02
C THR A 134 -1.78 0.01 -17.39
N GLY A 135 -1.47 0.95 -18.28
CA GLY A 135 -2.15 1.13 -19.57
C GLY A 135 -3.61 1.57 -19.43
N SER A 136 -4.05 1.99 -18.24
CA SER A 136 -5.44 2.33 -17.96
C SER A 136 -5.56 3.81 -17.57
N GLN A 137 -6.43 4.54 -18.26
CA GLN A 137 -6.81 5.90 -17.91
C GLN A 137 -8.35 5.99 -17.85
N PRO A 138 -8.94 6.44 -16.73
CA PRO A 138 -10.37 6.70 -16.67
C PRO A 138 -10.81 7.72 -17.72
N LEU A 139 -12.01 7.56 -18.27
CA LEU A 139 -12.55 8.48 -19.29
C LEU A 139 -12.86 9.88 -18.73
N ASP A 140 -13.07 9.98 -17.42
CA ASP A 140 -13.35 11.20 -16.65
C ASP A 140 -12.12 11.69 -15.87
N ASP A 141 -10.91 11.24 -16.21
CA ASP A 141 -9.69 11.56 -15.46
C ASP A 141 -9.34 13.07 -15.51
N ASP A 142 -9.68 13.74 -16.61
CA ASP A 142 -9.48 15.18 -16.83
C ASP A 142 -10.49 16.07 -16.08
N GLU A 143 -11.57 15.50 -15.53
CA GLU A 143 -12.49 16.21 -14.64
C GLU A 143 -11.87 16.50 -13.26
N TYR A 144 -10.74 15.86 -12.92
CA TYR A 144 -10.06 16.00 -11.64
C TYR A 144 -8.76 16.79 -11.80
N ARG A 145 -8.40 17.57 -10.78
CA ARG A 145 -7.12 18.30 -10.77
C ARG A 145 -5.96 17.33 -10.54
N ALA A 146 -4.86 17.51 -11.28
CA ALA A 146 -3.57 16.89 -10.98
C ALA A 146 -3.03 17.33 -9.61
N VAL A 147 -2.14 16.52 -9.02
CA VAL A 147 -1.44 16.92 -7.80
C VAL A 147 -0.21 17.74 -8.17
N GLU A 148 -0.09 18.92 -7.60
CA GLU A 148 1.04 19.82 -7.82
C GLU A 148 2.00 19.78 -6.63
N GLU A 149 3.25 20.22 -6.81
CA GLU A 149 4.25 20.28 -5.73
C GLU A 149 3.74 21.07 -4.51
N ALA A 150 2.99 22.15 -4.76
CA ALA A 150 2.37 22.96 -3.71
C ALA A 150 1.40 22.17 -2.82
N ASP A 151 0.74 21.14 -3.35
CA ASP A 151 -0.19 20.29 -2.59
C ASP A 151 0.56 19.43 -1.55
N TYR A 152 1.87 19.21 -1.72
CA TYR A 152 2.71 18.49 -0.75
C TYR A 152 3.30 19.41 0.33
N VAL A 153 3.46 20.71 0.04
CA VAL A 153 4.11 21.70 0.93
C VAL A 153 3.11 22.36 1.88
N HIS A 154 1.85 22.52 1.43
CA HIS A 154 0.80 23.21 2.18
C HIS A 154 -0.14 22.28 2.96
N GLY A 155 0.18 20.98 3.09
CA GLY A 155 -0.50 20.04 3.99
C GLY A 155 -0.20 20.31 5.49
N ARG A 156 -0.35 21.57 5.92
CA ARG A 156 -0.36 22.01 7.32
C ARG A 156 -1.78 22.28 7.77
#